data_AF-A0A955QJS2-F1
#
_entry.id   AF-A0A955QJS2-F1
#
_cell.length_a   1.000
_cell.length_b   1.000
_cell.length_c   1.000
_cell.angle_alpha   90.00
_cell.angle_beta   90.00
_cell.angle_gamma   90.00
#
_symmetry.space_group_name_H-M   'P 1'
#
loop_
_entity.id
_entity.type
_entity.pdbx_description
1 polymer ?
#
loop_
_entity_poly.entity_id
_entity_poly.type
_entity_poly.pdbx_seq_one_letter_code
_entity_poly.pdbx_strand_id
1 'polypeptide(L)'
;MNIFKNYPHSAFLKKLPDDSAFLHLRERIEELFSYLDGLEDFHFEKQLDQDPHAQLWEMMVGKILEVEGYQPKSTDQGPDFVIEKDGKKVFIEAVCPGPGDDTNPNSVPTIA
;
A
#
# COMPACT_ATOMS: atom_id res chain seq x y z
N MET A 1 -3.34 12.33 -6.88
CA MET A 1 -1.90 12.49 -6.58
C MET A 1 -1.01 12.20 -7.79
N ASN A 2 0.02 13.03 -8.05
CA ASN A 2 1.16 12.61 -8.88
C ASN A 2 2.22 12.01 -7.95
N ILE A 3 2.26 10.67 -7.87
CA ILE A 3 3.07 9.96 -6.87
C ILE A 3 4.58 10.22 -7.05
N PHE A 4 5.04 10.30 -8.30
CA PHE A 4 6.45 10.53 -8.61
C PHE A 4 6.93 11.94 -8.19
N LYS A 5 6.03 12.92 -8.22
CA LYS A 5 6.30 14.28 -7.74
C LYS A 5 6.18 14.40 -6.23
N ASN A 6 5.22 13.70 -5.63
CA ASN A 6 4.94 13.80 -4.20
C ASN A 6 5.95 13.03 -3.35
N TYR A 7 6.51 11.94 -3.87
CA TYR A 7 7.53 11.11 -3.22
C TYR A 7 8.79 11.01 -4.09
N PRO A 8 9.48 12.14 -4.31
CA PRO A 8 10.64 12.18 -5.20
C PRO A 8 11.88 11.54 -4.57
N HIS A 9 11.82 11.08 -3.32
CA HIS A 9 12.95 10.46 -2.63
C HIS A 9 12.88 8.94 -2.63
N SER A 10 11.70 8.34 -2.80
CA SER A 10 11.47 6.89 -2.93
C SER A 10 12.45 6.22 -3.90
N ALA A 11 13.20 5.25 -3.38
CA ALA A 11 14.09 4.40 -4.15
C ALA A 11 13.32 3.46 -5.08
N PHE A 12 12.14 2.96 -4.65
CA PHE A 12 11.27 2.13 -5.47
C PHE A 12 10.80 2.90 -6.71
N LEU A 13 10.21 4.08 -6.54
CA LEU A 13 9.67 4.88 -7.65
C LEU A 13 10.76 5.34 -8.62
N LYS A 14 11.97 5.64 -8.12
CA LYS A 14 13.13 6.01 -8.95
C LYS A 14 13.65 4.88 -9.82
N LYS A 15 13.50 3.63 -9.39
CA LYS A 15 13.95 2.46 -10.16
C LYS A 15 12.99 2.11 -11.29
N LEU A 16 11.76 2.63 -11.28
CA LEU A 16 10.82 2.45 -12.38
C LEU A 16 11.34 3.20 -13.62
N PRO A 17 11.41 2.55 -14.79
CA PRO A 17 11.86 3.19 -16.02
C PRO A 17 11.06 4.47 -16.33
N ASP A 18 11.72 5.47 -16.88
CA ASP A 18 11.13 6.78 -17.25
C ASP A 18 11.15 7.04 -18.76
N ASP A 19 11.58 6.06 -19.56
CA ASP A 19 11.59 6.18 -21.01
C ASP A 19 10.20 5.95 -21.63
N SER A 20 10.07 6.35 -22.91
CA SER A 20 8.80 6.31 -23.63
C SER A 20 8.15 4.93 -23.70
N ALA A 21 8.92 3.83 -23.62
CA ALA A 21 8.35 2.48 -23.66
C ALA A 21 7.56 2.14 -22.39
N PHE A 22 7.82 2.84 -21.28
CA PHE A 22 7.18 2.61 -19.98
C PHE A 22 6.23 3.73 -19.56
N LEU A 23 5.98 4.72 -20.44
CA LEU A 23 5.09 5.85 -20.15
C LEU A 23 3.72 5.39 -19.65
N HIS A 24 3.08 4.45 -20.36
CA HIS A 24 1.76 3.94 -19.97
C HIS A 24 1.75 3.19 -18.64
N LEU A 25 2.85 2.52 -18.29
CA LEU A 25 2.98 1.90 -16.97
C LEU A 25 3.02 2.96 -15.87
N ARG A 26 3.78 4.04 -16.08
CA ARG A 26 3.85 5.16 -15.13
C ARG A 26 2.51 5.87 -15.01
N GLU A 27 1.83 6.15 -16.12
CA GLU A 27 0.48 6.71 -16.13
C GLU A 27 -0.47 5.82 -15.32
N ARG A 28 -0.40 4.49 -15.49
CA ARG A 28 -1.25 3.57 -14.74
C ARG A 28 -0.95 3.55 -13.24
N ILE A 29 0.32 3.66 -12.86
CA ILE A 29 0.74 3.79 -11.47
C ILE A 29 0.26 5.11 -10.89
N GLU A 30 0.42 6.23 -11.61
CA GLU A 30 -0.12 7.53 -11.20
C GLU A 30 -1.64 7.48 -11.04
N GLU A 31 -2.37 6.90 -11.99
CA GLU A 31 -3.82 6.71 -11.90
C GLU A 31 -4.20 5.91 -10.65
N LEU A 32 -3.53 4.78 -10.41
CA LEU A 32 -3.78 3.92 -9.26
C LEU A 32 -3.59 4.69 -7.94
N PHE A 33 -2.45 5.34 -7.77
CA PHE A 33 -2.18 6.10 -6.55
C PHE A 33 -3.01 7.39 -6.47
N SER A 34 -3.48 7.95 -7.58
CA SER A 34 -4.43 9.04 -7.55
C SER A 34 -5.80 8.63 -7.00
N TYR A 35 -6.17 7.37 -7.18
CA TYR A 35 -7.39 6.80 -6.60
C TYR A 35 -7.28 6.56 -5.10
N LEU A 36 -6.05 6.40 -4.61
CA LEU A 36 -5.71 6.11 -3.21
C LEU A 36 -5.23 7.37 -2.44
N ASP A 37 -5.26 8.53 -3.10
CA ASP A 37 -4.79 9.83 -2.59
C ASP A 37 -5.49 10.20 -1.27
N GLY A 38 -4.70 10.57 -0.26
CA GLY A 38 -5.16 10.94 1.07
C GLY A 38 -5.24 9.80 2.07
N LEU A 39 -4.85 8.58 1.69
CA LEU A 39 -4.71 7.42 2.57
C LEU A 39 -3.27 7.18 3.03
N GLU A 40 -2.32 8.02 2.62
CA GLU A 40 -0.91 7.89 3.00
C GLU A 40 -0.68 8.34 4.44
N ASP A 41 0.08 7.55 5.20
CA ASP A 41 0.58 7.94 6.52
C ASP A 41 1.95 8.66 6.42
N PHE A 42 2.48 9.10 7.57
CA PHE A 42 3.79 9.77 7.61
C PHE A 42 4.98 8.85 7.26
N HIS A 43 4.80 7.54 7.29
CA HIS A 43 5.82 6.54 6.98
C HIS A 43 5.70 5.95 5.57
N PHE A 44 4.67 6.35 4.81
CA PHE A 44 4.32 5.82 3.50
C PHE A 44 5.51 5.73 2.55
N GLU A 45 6.30 6.79 2.38
CA GLU A 45 7.44 6.78 1.45
C GLU A 45 8.48 5.72 1.83
N LYS A 46 8.70 5.53 3.13
CA LYS A 46 9.63 4.53 3.66
C LYS A 46 9.07 3.11 3.50
N GLN A 47 7.79 2.91 3.80
CA GLN A 47 7.14 1.59 3.67
C GLN A 47 7.03 1.17 2.21
N LEU A 48 6.73 2.11 1.30
CA LEU A 48 6.71 1.88 -0.15
C LEU A 48 8.06 1.39 -0.66
N ASP A 49 9.17 1.89 -0.11
CA ASP A 49 10.52 1.43 -0.46
C ASP A 49 10.89 0.06 0.13
N GLN A 50 10.23 -0.35 1.22
CA GLN A 50 10.48 -1.61 1.91
C GLN A 50 9.66 -2.77 1.33
N ASP A 51 8.34 -2.57 1.22
CA ASP A 51 7.40 -3.54 0.68
C ASP A 51 6.29 -2.82 -0.10
N PRO A 52 6.53 -2.47 -1.37
CA PRO A 52 5.55 -1.72 -2.18
C PRO A 52 4.25 -2.51 -2.41
N HIS A 53 4.29 -3.85 -2.34
CA HIS A 53 3.12 -4.68 -2.56
C HIS A 53 2.21 -4.68 -1.33
N ALA A 54 2.78 -4.82 -0.14
CA ALA A 54 2.03 -4.68 1.11
C ALA A 54 1.42 -3.29 1.25
N GLN A 55 2.22 -2.24 0.98
CA GLN A 55 1.73 -0.86 1.07
C GLN A 55 0.55 -0.60 0.13
N LEU A 56 0.66 -1.07 -1.13
CA LEU A 56 -0.42 -0.93 -2.09
C LEU A 56 -1.67 -1.70 -1.65
N TRP A 57 -1.50 -2.90 -1.10
CA TRP A 57 -2.61 -3.72 -0.63
C TRP A 57 -3.37 -3.05 0.52
N GLU A 58 -2.67 -2.52 1.51
CA GLU A 58 -3.25 -1.80 2.63
C GLU A 58 -4.11 -0.60 2.16
N MET A 59 -3.54 0.26 1.30
CA MET A 59 -4.27 1.41 0.75
C MET A 59 -5.52 0.97 -0.05
N MET A 60 -5.41 -0.11 -0.83
CA MET A 60 -6.53 -0.66 -1.59
C MET A 60 -7.66 -1.15 -0.66
N VAL A 61 -7.33 -1.81 0.45
CA VAL A 61 -8.31 -2.21 1.47
C VAL A 61 -8.98 -0.99 2.08
N GLY A 62 -8.22 0.03 2.48
CA GLY A 62 -8.75 1.30 2.98
C GLY A 62 -9.74 1.91 1.99
N LYS A 63 -9.40 1.94 0.71
CA LYS A 63 -10.27 2.50 -0.32
C LYS A 63 -11.54 1.69 -0.58
N ILE A 64 -11.45 0.36 -0.55
CA ILE A 64 -12.62 -0.52 -0.66
C ILE A 64 -13.58 -0.24 0.51
N LEU A 65 -13.07 -0.08 1.73
CA LEU A 65 -13.89 0.25 2.90
C LEU A 65 -14.62 1.60 2.72
N GLU A 66 -13.94 2.62 2.21
CA GLU A 66 -14.58 3.91 1.89
C GLU A 66 -15.70 3.78 0.84
N VAL A 67 -15.44 3.05 -0.25
CA VAL A 67 -16.41 2.84 -1.34
C VAL A 67 -17.67 2.11 -0.85
N GLU A 68 -17.50 1.17 0.08
CA GLU A 68 -18.60 0.45 0.73
C GLU A 68 -19.31 1.28 1.83
N GLY A 69 -18.94 2.55 2.00
CA GLY A 69 -19.59 3.50 2.91
C GLY A 69 -19.08 3.44 4.35
N TYR A 70 -17.97 2.76 4.62
CA TYR A 70 -17.31 2.80 5.92
C TYR A 70 -16.38 4.02 6.01
N GLN A 71 -15.98 4.35 7.25
CA GLN A 71 -15.00 5.40 7.54
C GLN A 71 -13.79 4.76 8.23
N PRO A 72 -12.85 4.15 7.47
CA PRO A 72 -11.65 3.57 8.06
C PRO A 72 -10.80 4.65 8.72
N LYS A 73 -10.31 4.36 9.92
CA LYS A 73 -9.34 5.16 10.64
C LYS A 73 -8.07 4.34 10.82
N SER A 74 -6.92 4.93 10.55
CA SER A 74 -5.61 4.34 10.82
C SER A 74 -4.94 5.05 12.01
N THR A 75 -4.05 4.36 12.71
CA THR A 75 -3.27 4.88 13.84
C THR A 75 -1.85 4.35 13.78
N ASP A 76 -0.87 5.13 14.26
CA ASP A 76 0.56 4.77 14.23
C ASP A 76 0.94 3.41 14.86
N GLN A 77 0.08 2.86 15.72
CA GLN A 77 0.26 1.54 16.33
C GLN A 77 -1.03 0.74 16.34
N GLY A 78 -0.90 -0.57 16.08
CA GLY A 78 -2.01 -1.52 16.12
C GLY A 78 -2.43 -1.91 14.70
N PRO A 79 -3.71 -2.20 14.48
CA PRO A 79 -4.20 -2.66 13.19
C PRO A 79 -4.19 -1.55 12.15
N ASP A 80 -4.05 -1.92 10.88
CA ASP A 80 -4.00 -0.97 9.77
C ASP A 80 -5.24 -0.07 9.72
N PHE A 81 -6.42 -0.66 9.97
CA PHE A 81 -7.68 0.08 10.04
C PHE A 81 -8.58 -0.33 11.20
N VAL A 82 -9.35 0.65 11.67
CA VAL A 82 -10.55 0.43 12.49
C VAL A 82 -11.76 1.09 11.84
N ILE A 83 -12.87 0.36 11.78
CA ILE A 83 -14.18 0.86 11.35
C ILE A 83 -15.23 0.66 12.45
N GLU A 84 -16.33 1.41 12.39
CA GLU A 84 -17.52 1.16 13.19
C GLU A 84 -18.62 0.52 12.34
N LYS A 85 -19.20 -0.57 12.85
CA LYS A 85 -20.32 -1.27 12.23
C LYS A 85 -21.29 -1.76 13.30
N ASP A 86 -22.57 -1.38 13.18
CA ASP A 86 -23.62 -1.75 14.13
C ASP A 86 -23.27 -1.45 15.61
N GLY A 87 -22.61 -0.30 15.85
CA GLY A 87 -22.15 0.12 17.17
C GLY A 87 -20.95 -0.67 17.72
N LYS A 88 -20.31 -1.52 16.91
CA LYS A 88 -19.11 -2.28 17.28
C LYS A 88 -17.90 -1.78 16.49
N LYS A 89 -16.73 -1.85 17.13
CA LYS A 89 -15.45 -1.63 16.45
C LYS A 89 -15.01 -2.93 15.77
N VAL A 90 -14.63 -2.82 14.51
CA VAL A 90 -14.01 -3.90 13.74
C VAL A 90 -12.59 -3.46 13.39
N PHE A 91 -11.62 -4.25 13.81
CA PHE A 91 -10.21 -4.05 13.54
C PHE A 91 -9.81 -4.90 12.34
N ILE A 92 -9.05 -4.30 11.41
CA ILE A 92 -8.71 -4.90 10.12
C ILE A 92 -7.21 -4.80 9.94
N GLU A 93 -6.58 -5.94 9.67
CA GLU A 93 -5.19 -6.07 9.27
C GLU A 93 -5.14 -6.48 7.79
N ALA A 94 -4.50 -5.68 6.95
CA ALA A 94 -4.28 -5.89 5.53
C ALA A 94 -2.98 -6.67 5.28
N VAL A 95 -3.02 -7.98 5.56
CA VAL A 95 -1.86 -8.84 5.33
C VAL A 95 -1.69 -9.15 3.84
N CYS A 96 -0.58 -8.70 3.25
CA CYS A 96 -0.12 -9.16 1.94
C CYS A 96 0.79 -10.40 2.12
N PRO A 97 0.41 -11.59 1.63
CA PRO A 97 1.21 -12.79 1.83
C PRO A 97 2.61 -12.66 1.20
N GLY A 98 3.64 -12.77 2.03
CA GLY A 98 5.03 -12.87 1.59
C GLY A 98 5.50 -14.31 1.42
N PRO A 99 6.78 -14.52 1.02
CA PRO A 99 7.40 -15.84 1.01
C PRO A 99 7.51 -16.46 2.40
N GLY A 100 7.28 -15.69 3.47
CA GLY A 100 7.44 -16.10 4.86
C GLY A 100 8.85 -15.79 5.38
N ASP A 101 8.98 -15.66 6.69
CA ASP A 101 10.27 -15.37 7.34
C ASP A 101 11.24 -16.55 7.23
N ASP A 102 12.55 -16.30 7.17
CA ASP A 102 13.58 -17.36 7.09
C ASP A 102 13.51 -18.39 8.23
N THR A 103 12.86 -18.05 9.34
CA THR A 103 12.68 -18.92 10.52
C THR A 103 11.39 -19.73 10.49
N ASN A 104 10.48 -19.46 9.56
CA ASN A 104 9.21 -20.16 9.44
C ASN A 104 9.39 -21.42 8.55
N PRO A 105 9.10 -22.63 9.07
CA PRO A 105 9.29 -23.88 8.32
C PRO A 105 8.39 -24.01 7.08
N ASN A 106 7.38 -23.15 6.95
CA ASN A 106 6.49 -23.10 5.79
C ASN A 106 6.90 -22.03 4.76
N SER A 107 8.04 -21.37 4.96
CA SER A 107 8.51 -20.35 4.02
C SER A 107 8.87 -20.94 2.68
N VAL A 108 8.51 -20.21 1.63
CA VAL A 108 8.69 -20.63 0.25
C VAL A 108 10.07 -20.16 -0.23
N PRO A 109 10.91 -21.05 -0.79
CA PRO A 109 12.23 -20.68 -1.26
C PRO A 109 12.15 -19.69 -2.43
N THR A 110 13.15 -18.81 -2.52
CA THR A 110 13.31 -17.89 -3.65
C THR A 110 13.55 -18.67 -4.95
N ILE A 111 12.87 -18.24 -6.03
CA ILE A 111 13.14 -18.75 -7.37
C ILE A 111 14.44 -18.09 -7.85
N ALA A 112 15.48 -18.90 -8.06
CA ALA A 112 16.79 -18.48 -8.55
C ALA A 112 16.80 -18.15 -10.05
#